data_AF-A0A2E3W0B8-F1
#
_entry.id   AF-A0A2E3W0B8-F1
#
_cell.length_a   1.000
_cell.length_b   1.000
_cell.length_c   1.000
_cell.angle_alpha   90.00
_cell.angle_beta   90.00
_cell.angle_gamma   90.00
#
_symmetry.space_group_name_H-M   'P 1'
#
loop_
_entity.id
_entity.type
_entity.pdbx_description
1 polymer ?
#
loop_
_entity_poly.entity_id
_entity_poly.type
_entity_poly.pdbx_seq_one_letter_code
_entity_poly.pdbx_strand_id
1 'polypeptide(L)'
;MKFLIISLFFSMAHGIELENLTGDAQQEARASYISRQDPGIRIAVLGIKESNSEYGPGEVNSMISDYEKSMTKALEAMDAKVVKTDFKGYYLTCNPSPKCLEKAMQKLNSISPPHQERDVKLGTSQVISNNYREGYMNARIHSHFPDQKEDMHKFISKKLKSSLVKATGQQTPSKDLLQSGDFTKTLGDEIDKFRANGPKAVSPRFRDLVLMLDLLEIPYSASSDIDKELSSALNAKGQKKSLHTVSAQTGDDLFVVIKKGDENLRLVGADARGLGRVNMLTRFQEFASHMLDGDDIDSMDEVFKLSESAIKIADAMMETSMKKYEEILNKELRFARPENLDEALEKAHAKYNLAQSDDINLMQIRAGALDKCNKNQAQLMNRIGALHKRLKMLEGAGIENAYGSSCLGLELQLLRKGLK
;
A
#
# COMPACT_ATOMS: atom_id res chain seq x y z
N MET A 1 -49.21 -13.02 -46.81
CA MET A 1 -49.05 -11.80 -46.00
C MET A 1 -48.25 -12.16 -44.76
N LYS A 2 -46.97 -11.79 -44.74
CA LYS A 2 -46.35 -10.77 -43.85
C LYS A 2 -45.99 -11.35 -42.46
N PHE A 3 -44.71 -11.71 -42.29
CA PHE A 3 -43.70 -11.03 -41.43
C PHE A 3 -44.04 -11.12 -39.93
N LEU A 4 -43.19 -11.60 -39.02
CA LEU A 4 -41.81 -11.16 -38.79
C LEU A 4 -41.06 -12.21 -37.95
N ILE A 5 -39.87 -12.60 -38.41
CA ILE A 5 -38.78 -13.09 -37.55
C ILE A 5 -38.26 -11.84 -36.83
N ILE A 6 -38.55 -11.69 -35.54
CA ILE A 6 -37.84 -10.71 -34.71
C ILE A 6 -36.56 -11.40 -34.23
N SER A 7 -35.53 -11.26 -35.08
CA SER A 7 -34.14 -11.31 -34.65
C SER A 7 -33.92 -10.19 -33.63
N LEU A 8 -34.07 -10.50 -32.35
CA LEU A 8 -33.50 -9.69 -31.29
C LEU A 8 -31.98 -9.90 -31.33
N PHE A 9 -31.33 -9.21 -32.25
CA PHE A 9 -29.98 -8.71 -32.02
C PHE A 9 -30.09 -7.76 -30.83
N PHE A 10 -30.00 -8.30 -29.61
CA PHE A 10 -29.50 -7.52 -28.49
C PHE A 10 -28.03 -7.23 -28.81
N SER A 11 -27.78 -6.19 -29.58
CA SER A 11 -26.56 -5.42 -29.42
C SER A 11 -26.68 -4.72 -28.06
N MET A 12 -26.50 -5.48 -26.98
CA MET A 12 -25.99 -4.86 -25.76
C MET A 12 -24.66 -4.25 -26.20
N ALA A 13 -24.60 -2.94 -26.24
CA ALA A 13 -23.33 -2.25 -26.17
C ALA A 13 -22.66 -2.79 -24.90
N HIS A 14 -21.77 -3.78 -25.07
CA HIS A 14 -20.96 -4.29 -23.98
C HIS A 14 -19.97 -3.18 -23.70
N GLY A 15 -20.36 -2.25 -22.83
CA GLY A 15 -19.40 -1.35 -22.23
C GLY A 15 -18.34 -2.20 -21.53
N ILE A 16 -17.08 -1.79 -21.61
CA ILE A 16 -16.04 -2.46 -20.83
C ILE A 16 -16.32 -2.15 -19.36
N GLU A 17 -16.66 -3.19 -18.60
CA GLU A 17 -16.78 -3.10 -17.16
C GLU A 17 -15.39 -3.27 -16.52
N LEU A 18 -15.06 -2.39 -15.59
CA LEU A 18 -13.86 -2.51 -14.77
C LEU A 18 -14.11 -3.61 -13.72
N GLU A 19 -13.46 -4.75 -13.87
CA GLU A 19 -13.50 -5.79 -12.85
C GLU A 19 -12.62 -5.37 -11.67
N ASN A 20 -13.21 -5.18 -10.49
CA ASN A 20 -12.48 -4.78 -9.30
C ASN A 20 -12.26 -5.97 -8.34
N LEU A 21 -11.02 -6.43 -8.26
CA LEU A 21 -10.56 -7.53 -7.41
C LEU A 21 -9.85 -7.06 -6.13
N THR A 22 -10.00 -5.78 -5.73
CA THR A 22 -9.31 -5.27 -4.53
C THR A 22 -9.92 -5.74 -3.22
N GLY A 23 -11.23 -6.06 -3.16
CA GLY A 23 -11.88 -6.44 -1.90
C GLY A 23 -11.41 -7.79 -1.31
N ASP A 24 -11.50 -7.95 0.01
CA ASP A 24 -11.08 -9.19 0.70
C ASP A 24 -11.83 -10.43 0.25
N ALA A 25 -13.14 -10.29 -0.03
CA ALA A 25 -13.96 -11.36 -0.61
C ALA A 25 -13.45 -11.82 -1.99
N GLN A 26 -12.57 -11.04 -2.64
CA GLN A 26 -11.97 -11.35 -3.93
C GLN A 26 -10.52 -11.85 -3.80
N GLN A 27 -10.01 -12.14 -2.60
CA GLN A 27 -8.61 -12.53 -2.39
C GLN A 27 -8.21 -13.75 -3.23
N GLU A 28 -9.05 -14.80 -3.28
CA GLU A 28 -8.80 -15.99 -4.10
C GLU A 28 -8.86 -15.68 -5.60
N ALA A 29 -9.85 -14.90 -6.04
CA ALA A 29 -9.99 -14.48 -7.44
C ALA A 29 -8.80 -13.61 -7.88
N ARG A 30 -8.36 -12.69 -7.02
CA ARG A 30 -7.15 -11.87 -7.19
C ARG A 30 -5.91 -12.75 -7.30
N ALA A 31 -5.69 -13.68 -6.36
CA ALA A 31 -4.54 -14.57 -6.38
C ALA A 31 -4.52 -15.41 -7.67
N SER A 32 -5.67 -15.97 -8.06
CA SER A 32 -5.83 -16.70 -9.32
C SER A 32 -5.50 -15.81 -10.52
N TYR A 33 -6.05 -14.60 -10.59
CA TYR A 33 -5.77 -13.66 -11.69
C TYR A 33 -4.29 -13.30 -11.77
N ILE A 34 -3.67 -12.97 -10.65
CA ILE A 34 -2.25 -12.63 -10.54
C ILE A 34 -1.39 -13.81 -11.04
N SER A 35 -1.79 -15.06 -10.84
CA SER A 35 -1.04 -16.24 -11.34
C SER A 35 -1.20 -16.54 -12.84
N ARG A 36 -2.11 -15.86 -13.56
CA ARG A 36 -2.33 -16.13 -14.99
C ARG A 36 -1.17 -15.66 -15.84
N GLN A 37 -0.95 -16.37 -16.95
CA GLN A 37 0.09 -16.08 -17.95
C GLN A 37 -0.54 -15.42 -19.20
N ASP A 38 -1.39 -14.41 -18.96
CA ASP A 38 -2.10 -13.70 -20.03
C ASP A 38 -1.38 -12.40 -20.38
N PRO A 39 -0.86 -12.23 -21.61
CA PRO A 39 -0.23 -10.98 -22.03
C PRO A 39 -1.20 -9.80 -22.00
N GLY A 40 -0.67 -8.63 -21.66
CA GLY A 40 -1.50 -7.46 -21.44
C GLY A 40 -0.72 -6.18 -21.22
N ILE A 41 -1.43 -5.13 -20.83
CA ILE A 41 -0.89 -3.81 -20.52
C ILE A 41 -1.10 -3.53 -19.04
N ARG A 42 0.00 -3.33 -18.31
CA ARG A 42 -0.05 -2.71 -16.99
C ARG A 42 -0.23 -1.21 -17.16
N ILE A 43 -1.22 -0.65 -16.48
CA ILE A 43 -1.46 0.78 -16.38
C ILE A 43 -1.20 1.17 -14.92
N ALA A 44 -0.05 1.78 -14.63
CA ALA A 44 0.30 2.24 -13.29
C ALA A 44 -0.10 3.71 -13.11
N VAL A 45 -0.75 4.03 -11.99
CA VAL A 45 -1.05 5.42 -11.59
C VAL A 45 0.12 5.94 -10.75
N LEU A 46 0.71 7.03 -11.20
CA LEU A 46 1.90 7.64 -10.60
C LEU A 46 1.52 8.86 -9.75
N GLY A 47 2.33 9.16 -8.74
CA GLY A 47 2.18 10.38 -7.93
C GLY A 47 1.10 10.31 -6.84
N ILE A 48 0.51 9.13 -6.57
CA ILE A 48 -0.58 8.99 -5.58
C ILE A 48 -0.17 9.51 -4.19
N LYS A 49 1.06 9.24 -3.75
CA LYS A 49 1.55 9.65 -2.42
C LYS A 49 1.66 11.17 -2.30
N GLU A 50 2.24 11.80 -3.32
CA GLU A 50 2.40 13.23 -3.42
C GLU A 50 1.02 13.90 -3.52
N SER A 51 0.14 13.39 -4.38
CA SER A 51 -1.22 13.89 -4.55
C SER A 51 -2.05 13.72 -3.26
N ASN A 52 -1.95 12.60 -2.57
CA ASN A 52 -2.62 12.40 -1.27
C ASN A 52 -2.14 13.41 -0.22
N SER A 53 -0.87 13.81 -0.29
CA SER A 53 -0.31 14.79 0.65
C SER A 53 -0.77 16.23 0.36
N GLU A 54 -1.11 16.52 -0.89
CA GLU A 54 -1.48 17.84 -1.40
C GLU A 54 -3.01 18.05 -1.40
N TYR A 55 -3.77 17.13 -1.97
CA TYR A 55 -5.21 17.20 -2.17
C TYR A 55 -6.01 16.44 -1.08
N GLY A 56 -5.37 15.47 -0.42
CA GLY A 56 -6.03 14.55 0.50
C GLY A 56 -6.58 13.30 -0.19
N PRO A 57 -6.61 12.15 0.51
CA PRO A 57 -6.94 10.86 -0.09
C PRO A 57 -8.37 10.78 -0.66
N GLY A 58 -9.34 11.47 -0.08
CA GLY A 58 -10.71 11.49 -0.59
C GLY A 58 -10.82 12.18 -1.96
N GLU A 59 -10.08 13.27 -2.16
CA GLU A 59 -10.06 13.99 -3.45
C GLU A 59 -9.32 13.17 -4.51
N VAL A 60 -8.19 12.56 -4.15
CA VAL A 60 -7.43 11.67 -5.04
C VAL A 60 -8.26 10.45 -5.46
N ASN A 61 -9.01 9.83 -4.54
CA ASN A 61 -9.91 8.73 -4.86
C ASN A 61 -10.98 9.16 -5.90
N SER A 62 -11.51 10.39 -5.78
CA SER A 62 -12.43 10.94 -6.78
C SER A 62 -11.76 11.14 -8.14
N MET A 63 -10.54 11.69 -8.17
CA MET A 63 -9.78 11.87 -9.42
C MET A 63 -9.50 10.53 -10.12
N ILE A 64 -9.16 9.49 -9.35
CA ILE A 64 -8.94 8.13 -9.85
C ILE A 64 -10.24 7.57 -10.44
N SER A 65 -11.39 7.77 -9.79
CA SER A 65 -12.68 7.32 -10.32
C SER A 65 -13.04 7.99 -11.65
N ASP A 66 -12.74 9.28 -11.82
CA ASP A 66 -12.98 9.97 -13.09
C ASP A 66 -12.02 9.52 -14.20
N TYR A 67 -10.78 9.16 -13.82
CA TYR A 67 -9.85 8.48 -14.73
C TYR A 67 -10.38 7.10 -15.16
N GLU A 68 -10.90 6.29 -14.24
CA GLU A 68 -11.49 4.97 -14.55
C GLU A 68 -12.64 5.09 -15.56
N LYS A 69 -13.53 6.08 -15.40
CA LYS A 69 -14.62 6.36 -16.37
C LYS A 69 -14.08 6.76 -17.75
N SER A 70 -13.04 7.58 -17.78
CA SER A 70 -12.42 8.03 -19.04
C SER A 70 -11.71 6.88 -19.76
N MET A 71 -11.00 6.04 -19.00
CA MET A 71 -10.31 4.85 -19.47
C MET A 71 -11.28 3.83 -20.07
N THR A 72 -12.31 3.45 -19.31
CA THR A 72 -13.33 2.49 -19.77
C THR A 72 -14.02 2.99 -21.03
N LYS A 73 -14.43 4.27 -21.06
CA LYS A 73 -15.03 4.90 -22.25
C LYS A 73 -14.14 4.87 -23.48
N ALA A 74 -12.85 5.18 -23.33
CA ALA A 74 -11.91 5.19 -24.45
C ALA A 74 -11.70 3.79 -25.05
N LEU A 75 -11.87 2.75 -24.23
CA LEU A 75 -11.69 1.37 -24.59
C LEU A 75 -13.00 0.67 -25.01
N GLU A 76 -14.19 1.24 -24.78
CA GLU A 76 -15.52 0.63 -25.06
C GLU A 76 -15.65 -0.10 -26.41
N ALA A 77 -15.01 0.41 -27.46
CA ALA A 77 -15.05 -0.19 -28.80
C ALA A 77 -14.06 -1.36 -29.00
N MET A 78 -13.39 -1.81 -27.93
CA MET A 78 -12.38 -2.85 -27.94
C MET A 78 -12.90 -4.09 -27.20
N ASP A 79 -12.58 -5.27 -27.72
CA ASP A 79 -12.75 -6.53 -26.99
C ASP A 79 -11.61 -6.67 -25.96
N ALA A 80 -11.66 -5.80 -24.95
CA ALA A 80 -10.66 -5.69 -23.91
C ALA A 80 -11.30 -5.85 -22.53
N LYS A 81 -10.56 -6.46 -21.62
CA LYS A 81 -10.94 -6.61 -20.23
C LYS A 81 -9.97 -5.79 -19.39
N VAL A 82 -10.51 -4.93 -18.52
CA VAL A 82 -9.70 -4.15 -17.57
C VAL A 82 -9.97 -4.65 -16.16
N VAL A 83 -8.91 -5.00 -15.44
CA VAL A 83 -8.97 -5.54 -14.09
C VAL A 83 -8.18 -4.65 -13.15
N LYS A 84 -8.78 -4.28 -12.03
CA LYS A 84 -8.14 -3.59 -10.91
C LYS A 84 -7.79 -4.61 -9.84
N THR A 85 -6.50 -4.84 -9.63
CA THR A 85 -5.98 -5.79 -8.65
C THR A 85 -5.37 -5.10 -7.43
N ASP A 86 -5.04 -3.81 -7.56
CA ASP A 86 -4.46 -2.97 -6.53
C ASP A 86 -4.89 -1.49 -6.71
N PHE A 87 -4.68 -0.65 -5.70
CA PHE A 87 -4.94 0.79 -5.79
C PHE A 87 -3.93 1.55 -6.67
N LYS A 88 -2.79 0.93 -7.02
CA LYS A 88 -1.69 1.53 -7.77
C LYS A 88 -1.85 1.39 -9.29
N GLY A 89 -2.91 0.74 -9.78
CA GLY A 89 -3.21 0.67 -11.22
C GLY A 89 -4.06 -0.50 -11.69
N TYR A 90 -4.11 -0.68 -13.00
CA TYR A 90 -4.97 -1.64 -13.70
C TYR A 90 -4.17 -2.60 -14.58
N TYR A 91 -4.78 -3.70 -14.99
CA TYR A 91 -4.26 -4.58 -16.01
C TYR A 91 -5.29 -4.79 -17.11
N LEU A 92 -4.88 -4.53 -18.35
CA LEU A 92 -5.71 -4.70 -19.52
C LEU A 92 -5.26 -5.94 -20.29
N THR A 93 -6.18 -6.87 -20.53
CA THR A 93 -5.97 -7.98 -21.46
C THR A 93 -6.86 -7.81 -22.68
N CYS A 94 -6.38 -8.25 -23.84
CA CYS A 94 -7.10 -8.24 -25.10
C CYS A 94 -7.14 -9.68 -25.64
N ASN A 95 -8.30 -10.12 -26.12
CA ASN A 95 -8.45 -11.45 -26.72
C ASN A 95 -8.39 -11.33 -28.26
N PRO A 96 -7.65 -12.16 -29.02
CA PRO A 96 -6.27 -12.59 -28.83
C PRO A 96 -5.30 -11.90 -29.82
N SER A 97 -5.66 -10.76 -30.44
CA SER A 97 -4.80 -10.13 -31.46
C SER A 97 -3.73 -9.21 -30.85
N PRO A 98 -2.43 -9.36 -31.17
CA PRO A 98 -1.37 -8.41 -30.77
C PRO A 98 -1.65 -6.96 -31.18
N LYS A 99 -2.37 -6.77 -32.30
CA LYS A 99 -2.84 -5.45 -32.76
C LYS A 99 -3.82 -4.79 -31.80
N CYS A 100 -4.51 -5.54 -30.93
CA CYS A 100 -5.39 -4.99 -29.91
C CYS A 100 -4.58 -4.27 -28.83
N LEU A 101 -3.49 -4.87 -28.34
CA LEU A 101 -2.64 -4.26 -27.33
C LEU A 101 -1.98 -2.98 -27.86
N GLU A 102 -1.49 -2.98 -29.11
CA GLU A 102 -0.94 -1.77 -29.73
C GLU A 102 -1.97 -0.63 -29.82
N LYS A 103 -3.19 -0.93 -30.27
CA LYS A 103 -4.28 0.05 -30.32
C LYS A 103 -4.73 0.53 -28.94
N ALA A 104 -4.77 -0.38 -27.97
CA ALA A 104 -5.13 -0.07 -26.58
C ALA A 104 -4.08 0.87 -25.98
N MET A 105 -2.79 0.57 -26.19
CA MET A 105 -1.68 1.42 -25.76
C MET A 105 -1.79 2.83 -26.35
N GLN A 106 -2.05 2.95 -27.67
CA GLN A 106 -2.24 4.26 -28.31
C GLN A 106 -3.41 5.05 -27.70
N LYS A 107 -4.55 4.39 -27.43
CA LYS A 107 -5.69 5.01 -26.77
C LYS A 107 -5.36 5.45 -25.34
N LEU A 108 -4.74 4.57 -24.55
CA LEU A 108 -4.39 4.84 -23.16
C LEU A 108 -3.40 6.02 -23.03
N ASN A 109 -2.44 6.15 -23.96
CA ASN A 109 -1.50 7.27 -23.98
C ASN A 109 -2.17 8.64 -24.21
N SER A 110 -3.41 8.65 -24.73
CA SER A 110 -4.19 9.88 -24.91
C SER A 110 -5.03 10.27 -23.70
N ILE A 111 -5.07 9.42 -22.66
CA ILE A 111 -5.87 9.62 -21.45
C ILE A 111 -4.95 10.06 -20.33
N SER A 112 -5.19 11.24 -19.81
CA SER A 112 -4.53 11.72 -18.60
C SER A 112 -5.51 11.69 -17.42
N PRO A 113 -5.02 11.52 -16.18
CA PRO A 113 -5.80 11.84 -15.00
C PRO A 113 -6.39 13.27 -15.12
N PRO A 114 -7.58 13.53 -14.54
CA PRO A 114 -8.25 14.82 -14.67
C PRO A 114 -7.36 16.00 -14.27
N HIS A 115 -7.59 17.16 -14.90
CA HIS A 115 -6.74 18.35 -14.74
C HIS A 115 -6.65 18.74 -13.28
N GLN A 116 -5.40 18.85 -12.79
CA GLN A 116 -5.11 19.23 -11.41
C GLN A 116 -4.65 20.68 -11.42
N GLU A 117 -5.26 21.51 -10.56
CA GLU A 117 -4.99 22.95 -10.50
C GLU A 117 -3.66 23.28 -9.79
N ARG A 118 -3.11 22.35 -9.00
CA ARG A 118 -1.86 22.56 -8.24
C ARG A 118 -0.68 21.86 -8.90
N ASP A 119 0.52 22.15 -8.38
CA ASP A 119 1.80 21.72 -8.94
C ASP A 119 1.99 20.20 -8.94
N VAL A 120 1.43 19.51 -7.93
CA VAL A 120 1.49 18.05 -7.84
C VAL A 120 0.45 17.46 -8.79
N LYS A 121 0.89 16.60 -9.72
CA LYS A 121 0.04 15.97 -10.73
C LYS A 121 0.05 14.45 -10.63
N LEU A 122 -1.11 13.81 -10.68
CA LEU A 122 -1.19 12.37 -10.97
C LEU A 122 -0.73 12.12 -12.40
N GLY A 123 0.06 11.08 -12.57
CA GLY A 123 0.51 10.60 -13.87
C GLY A 123 0.06 9.18 -14.13
N THR A 124 0.35 8.68 -15.33
CA THR A 124 0.17 7.28 -15.68
C THR A 124 1.40 6.77 -16.42
N SER A 125 1.73 5.50 -16.22
CA SER A 125 2.71 4.76 -17.02
C SER A 125 2.07 3.50 -17.55
N GLN A 126 2.37 3.15 -18.80
CA GLN A 126 1.82 1.98 -19.47
C GLN A 126 2.94 1.09 -19.99
N VAL A 127 2.87 -0.21 -19.68
CA VAL A 127 3.88 -1.19 -20.10
C VAL A 127 3.21 -2.48 -20.58
N ILE A 128 3.63 -2.97 -21.75
CA ILE A 128 3.25 -4.30 -22.25
C ILE A 128 4.08 -5.35 -21.51
N SER A 129 3.43 -6.42 -21.06
CA SER A 129 4.07 -7.53 -20.38
C SER A 129 3.45 -8.88 -20.74
N ASN A 130 4.16 -9.96 -20.46
CA ASN A 130 3.68 -11.31 -20.72
C ASN A 130 2.58 -11.75 -19.75
N ASN A 131 2.53 -11.12 -18.57
CA ASN A 131 1.50 -11.35 -17.56
C ASN A 131 1.40 -10.17 -16.59
N TYR A 132 0.41 -10.21 -15.70
CA TYR A 132 0.17 -9.16 -14.71
C TYR A 132 1.37 -8.93 -13.77
N ARG A 133 1.94 -10.02 -13.23
CA ARG A 133 3.03 -9.98 -12.26
C ARG A 133 4.22 -9.23 -12.83
N GLU A 134 4.68 -9.66 -14.00
CA GLU A 134 5.77 -9.03 -14.73
C GLU A 134 5.43 -7.58 -15.07
N GLY A 135 4.20 -7.30 -15.52
CA GLY A 135 3.75 -5.94 -15.82
C GLY A 135 3.86 -4.99 -14.63
N TYR A 136 3.50 -5.45 -13.43
CA TYR A 136 3.62 -4.66 -12.20
C TYR A 136 5.07 -4.26 -11.92
N MET A 137 6.02 -5.21 -11.96
CA MET A 137 7.44 -4.92 -11.75
C MET A 137 8.04 -4.10 -12.89
N ASN A 138 7.71 -4.44 -14.15
CA ASN A 138 8.22 -3.74 -15.32
C ASN A 138 7.82 -2.25 -15.30
N ALA A 139 6.57 -1.92 -14.96
CA ALA A 139 6.12 -0.54 -14.87
C ALA A 139 6.93 0.28 -13.84
N ARG A 140 7.31 -0.33 -12.72
CA ARG A 140 8.12 0.31 -11.68
C ARG A 140 9.58 0.41 -12.08
N ILE A 141 10.16 -0.63 -12.66
CA ILE A 141 11.56 -0.60 -13.13
C ILE A 141 11.71 0.41 -14.27
N HIS A 142 10.78 0.43 -15.23
CA HIS A 142 10.82 1.33 -16.37
C HIS A 142 10.76 2.82 -15.97
N SER A 143 10.07 3.17 -14.87
CA SER A 143 10.04 4.56 -14.39
C SER A 143 11.38 5.07 -13.85
N HIS A 144 12.30 4.17 -13.49
CA HIS A 144 13.64 4.51 -12.99
C HIS A 144 14.76 4.13 -13.97
N PHE A 145 14.52 3.15 -14.84
CA PHE A 145 15.45 2.60 -15.82
C PHE A 145 14.74 2.47 -17.19
N PRO A 146 14.41 3.60 -17.85
CA PRO A 146 13.62 3.58 -19.09
C PRO A 146 14.35 2.88 -20.25
N ASP A 147 15.68 2.89 -20.24
CA ASP A 147 16.52 2.33 -21.30
C ASP A 147 16.92 0.85 -21.08
N GLN A 148 16.38 0.20 -20.04
CA GLN A 148 16.68 -1.21 -19.78
C GLN A 148 16.05 -2.09 -20.88
N LYS A 149 16.85 -2.96 -21.51
CA LYS A 149 16.44 -3.84 -22.61
C LYS A 149 16.72 -5.33 -22.36
N GLU A 150 17.31 -5.66 -21.21
CA GLU A 150 17.63 -7.04 -20.84
C GLU A 150 16.34 -7.78 -20.41
N ASP A 151 16.36 -9.11 -20.43
CA ASP A 151 15.27 -9.87 -19.80
C ASP A 151 15.17 -9.48 -18.31
N MET A 152 13.95 -9.26 -17.82
CA MET A 152 13.76 -8.57 -16.54
C MET A 152 14.43 -9.30 -15.36
N HIS A 153 14.36 -10.63 -15.30
CA HIS A 153 15.04 -11.43 -14.26
C HIS A 153 16.57 -11.27 -14.31
N LYS A 154 17.17 -11.23 -15.51
CA LYS A 154 18.62 -11.00 -15.71
C LYS A 154 19.01 -9.59 -15.25
N PHE A 155 18.22 -8.59 -15.64
CA PHE A 155 18.42 -7.22 -15.18
C PHE A 155 18.39 -7.14 -13.65
N ILE A 156 17.40 -7.75 -13.01
CA ILE A 156 17.25 -7.78 -11.54
C ILE A 156 18.46 -8.44 -10.89
N SER A 157 18.85 -9.65 -11.33
CA SER A 157 20.03 -10.37 -10.78
C SER A 157 21.29 -9.52 -10.89
N LYS A 158 21.59 -9.01 -12.09
CA LYS A 158 22.77 -8.17 -12.35
C LYS A 158 22.76 -6.88 -11.53
N LYS A 159 21.61 -6.21 -11.42
CA LYS A 159 21.50 -4.94 -10.71
C LYS A 159 21.59 -5.13 -9.20
N LEU A 160 21.01 -6.20 -8.65
CA LEU A 160 21.16 -6.55 -7.23
C LEU A 160 22.61 -6.92 -6.90
N LYS A 161 23.24 -7.82 -7.66
CA LYS A 161 24.65 -8.22 -7.45
C LYS A 161 25.59 -7.01 -7.46
N SER A 162 25.49 -6.15 -8.48
CA SER A 162 26.32 -4.94 -8.55
C SER A 162 26.04 -3.93 -7.43
N SER A 163 24.79 -3.82 -6.99
CA SER A 163 24.40 -2.96 -5.86
C SER A 163 24.92 -3.50 -4.53
N LEU A 164 24.95 -4.83 -4.34
CA LEU A 164 25.53 -5.46 -3.16
C LEU A 164 27.04 -5.23 -3.09
N VAL A 165 27.77 -5.46 -4.19
CA VAL A 165 29.22 -5.20 -4.26
C VAL A 165 29.53 -3.75 -3.87
N LYS A 166 28.72 -2.81 -4.35
CA LYS A 166 28.86 -1.39 -3.99
C LYS A 166 28.52 -1.15 -2.51
N ALA A 167 27.43 -1.71 -2.01
CA ALA A 167 26.99 -1.59 -0.63
C ALA A 167 28.00 -2.15 0.37
N THR A 168 28.69 -3.24 0.04
CA THR A 168 29.66 -3.90 0.93
C THR A 168 31.11 -3.51 0.68
N GLY A 169 31.43 -3.03 -0.52
CA GLY A 169 32.82 -2.79 -0.95
C GLY A 169 33.58 -4.09 -1.22
N GLN A 170 32.91 -5.25 -1.26
CA GLN A 170 33.49 -6.57 -1.49
C GLN A 170 33.05 -7.09 -2.86
N GLN A 171 33.97 -7.60 -3.67
CA GLN A 171 33.63 -8.24 -4.95
C GLN A 171 32.71 -9.46 -4.75
N THR A 172 32.94 -10.21 -3.68
CA THR A 172 32.10 -11.32 -3.24
C THR A 172 31.69 -11.05 -1.79
N PRO A 173 30.51 -10.47 -1.55
CA PRO A 173 30.01 -10.24 -0.20
C PRO A 173 29.94 -11.54 0.62
N SER A 174 30.47 -11.54 1.84
CA SER A 174 30.35 -12.71 2.72
C SER A 174 28.97 -12.78 3.39
N LYS A 175 28.50 -14.02 3.67
CA LYS A 175 27.26 -14.26 4.41
C LYS A 175 27.26 -13.59 5.78
N ASP A 176 28.36 -13.72 6.52
CA ASP A 176 28.53 -13.12 7.84
C ASP A 176 28.38 -11.59 7.81
N LEU A 177 28.90 -10.93 6.76
CA LEU A 177 28.74 -9.49 6.60
C LEU A 177 27.29 -9.12 6.35
N LEU A 178 26.62 -9.79 5.41
CA LEU A 178 25.23 -9.48 5.04
C LEU A 178 24.24 -9.80 6.16
N GLN A 179 24.57 -10.74 7.05
CA GLN A 179 23.78 -11.10 8.23
C GLN A 179 24.20 -10.35 9.50
N SER A 180 25.24 -9.51 9.43
CA SER A 180 25.68 -8.74 10.59
C SER A 180 24.62 -7.73 11.04
N GLY A 181 24.52 -7.54 12.36
CA GLY A 181 23.65 -6.52 12.95
C GLY A 181 23.99 -5.11 12.46
N ASP A 182 25.28 -4.82 12.26
CA ASP A 182 25.75 -3.52 11.78
C ASP A 182 25.33 -3.23 10.34
N PHE A 183 25.47 -4.21 9.43
CA PHE A 183 25.01 -4.05 8.05
C PHE A 183 23.50 -3.89 7.99
N THR A 184 22.75 -4.75 8.69
CA THR A 184 21.28 -4.70 8.73
C THR A 184 20.78 -3.36 9.27
N LYS A 185 21.42 -2.86 10.34
CA LYS A 185 21.11 -1.55 10.91
C LYS A 185 21.38 -0.43 9.91
N THR A 186 22.56 -0.43 9.28
CA THR A 186 22.95 0.59 8.29
C THR A 186 21.99 0.58 7.09
N LEU A 187 21.69 -0.60 6.53
CA LEU A 187 20.74 -0.74 5.44
C LEU A 187 19.36 -0.21 5.83
N GLY A 188 18.88 -0.55 7.03
CA GLY A 188 17.60 -0.07 7.52
C GLY A 188 17.55 1.46 7.67
N ASP A 189 18.64 2.09 8.13
CA ASP A 189 18.71 3.55 8.26
C ASP A 189 18.73 4.23 6.88
N GLU A 190 19.38 3.62 5.90
CA GLU A 190 19.35 4.06 4.50
C GLU A 190 17.96 3.89 3.86
N ILE A 191 17.22 2.83 4.21
CA ILE A 191 15.81 2.65 3.82
C ILE A 191 14.93 3.74 4.43
N ASP A 192 15.12 4.09 5.71
CA ASP A 192 14.34 5.16 6.33
C ASP A 192 14.60 6.52 5.67
N LYS A 193 15.86 6.82 5.32
CA LYS A 193 16.21 8.01 4.51
C LYS A 193 15.51 8.01 3.16
N PHE A 194 15.50 6.87 2.45
CA PHE A 194 14.80 6.71 1.18
C PHE A 194 13.30 6.96 1.33
N ARG A 195 12.66 6.37 2.33
CA ARG A 195 11.22 6.50 2.54
C ARG A 195 10.79 7.92 2.91
N ALA A 196 11.65 8.64 3.63
CA ALA A 196 11.42 10.03 4.01
C ALA A 196 11.61 10.99 2.83
N ASN A 197 12.71 10.84 2.07
CA ASN A 197 13.20 11.90 1.17
C ASN A 197 13.54 11.41 -0.26
N GLY A 198 13.23 10.16 -0.59
CA GLY A 198 13.48 9.57 -1.89
C GLY A 198 14.94 9.18 -2.14
N PRO A 199 15.26 8.71 -3.37
CA PRO A 199 16.55 8.09 -3.71
C PRO A 199 17.75 9.03 -3.60
N LYS A 200 17.54 10.36 -3.70
CA LYS A 200 18.62 11.35 -3.63
C LYS A 200 19.19 11.50 -2.21
N ALA A 201 18.39 11.24 -1.18
CA ALA A 201 18.81 11.34 0.22
C ALA A 201 19.59 10.12 0.73
N VAL A 202 19.53 9.01 -0.01
CA VAL A 202 20.28 7.79 0.28
C VAL A 202 21.74 7.99 -0.11
N SER A 203 22.65 7.47 0.71
CA SER A 203 24.08 7.47 0.42
C SER A 203 24.32 6.85 -0.95
N PRO A 204 25.26 7.39 -1.77
CA PRO A 204 25.55 6.86 -3.09
C PRO A 204 25.89 5.37 -3.10
N ARG A 205 26.43 4.87 -1.98
CA ARG A 205 26.83 3.48 -1.76
C ARG A 205 25.63 2.52 -1.67
N PHE A 206 24.55 2.92 -1.01
CA PHE A 206 23.35 2.09 -0.80
C PHE A 206 22.19 2.41 -1.74
N ARG A 207 22.22 3.55 -2.44
CA ARG A 207 21.12 4.06 -3.26
C ARG A 207 20.51 3.01 -4.19
N ASP A 208 21.33 2.33 -4.97
CA ASP A 208 20.83 1.37 -5.97
C ASP A 208 20.25 0.12 -5.30
N LEU A 209 20.86 -0.34 -4.19
CA LEU A 209 20.35 -1.47 -3.43
C LEU A 209 18.97 -1.15 -2.85
N VAL A 210 18.85 -0.02 -2.15
CA VAL A 210 17.59 0.42 -1.55
C VAL A 210 16.52 0.64 -2.63
N LEU A 211 16.87 1.27 -3.76
CA LEU A 211 15.95 1.46 -4.88
C LEU A 211 15.47 0.11 -5.43
N MET A 212 16.37 -0.85 -5.69
CA MET A 212 15.96 -2.17 -6.20
C MET A 212 15.07 -2.92 -5.21
N LEU A 213 15.37 -2.87 -3.91
CA LEU A 213 14.51 -3.49 -2.90
C LEU A 213 13.09 -2.90 -2.88
N ASP A 214 12.95 -1.59 -3.15
CA ASP A 214 11.64 -0.96 -3.28
C ASP A 214 10.92 -1.49 -4.53
N LEU A 215 11.58 -1.45 -5.68
CA LEU A 215 11.02 -1.83 -6.99
C LEU A 215 10.55 -3.28 -7.07
N LEU A 216 11.14 -4.16 -6.25
CA LEU A 216 10.79 -5.59 -6.17
C LEU A 216 9.62 -5.90 -5.24
N GLU A 217 9.01 -4.91 -4.58
CA GLU A 217 7.70 -5.10 -3.95
C GLU A 217 6.68 -5.57 -4.98
N ILE A 218 5.80 -6.49 -4.56
CA ILE A 218 4.71 -7.05 -5.36
C ILE A 218 3.36 -6.61 -4.79
N PRO A 219 2.27 -6.68 -5.57
CA PRO A 219 0.93 -6.30 -5.12
C PRO A 219 0.52 -7.09 -3.88
N TYR A 220 -0.01 -6.37 -2.90
CA TYR A 220 -0.44 -6.95 -1.63
C TYR A 220 -1.71 -7.78 -1.80
N SER A 221 -1.71 -9.02 -1.28
CA SER A 221 -2.85 -9.93 -1.41
C SER A 221 -3.98 -9.68 -0.39
N ALA A 222 -3.81 -8.79 0.58
CA ALA A 222 -4.84 -8.45 1.58
C ALA A 222 -5.10 -6.92 1.67
N SER A 223 -5.04 -6.21 0.54
CA SER A 223 -5.40 -4.79 0.49
C SER A 223 -6.91 -4.68 0.31
N SER A 224 -7.66 -4.83 1.40
CA SER A 224 -9.09 -4.62 1.43
C SER A 224 -9.44 -3.19 1.01
N ASP A 225 -10.67 -2.99 0.53
CA ASP A 225 -11.20 -1.65 0.31
C ASP A 225 -11.48 -1.01 1.68
N ILE A 226 -10.53 -0.18 2.14
CA ILE A 226 -10.59 0.44 3.46
C ILE A 226 -11.82 1.31 3.67
N ASP A 227 -12.31 1.90 2.59
CA ASP A 227 -13.51 2.71 2.57
C ASP A 227 -14.73 1.84 2.91
N LYS A 228 -14.77 0.62 2.37
CA LYS A 228 -15.82 -0.36 2.66
C LYS A 228 -15.67 -0.97 4.06
N GLU A 229 -14.47 -1.33 4.47
CA GLU A 229 -14.20 -1.89 5.81
C GLU A 229 -14.57 -0.90 6.91
N LEU A 230 -14.10 0.35 6.80
CA LEU A 230 -14.43 1.40 7.75
C LEU A 230 -15.93 1.71 7.79
N SER A 231 -16.59 1.75 6.63
CA SER A 231 -18.05 1.92 6.55
C SER A 231 -18.79 0.77 7.24
N SER A 232 -18.31 -0.46 7.09
CA SER A 232 -18.87 -1.65 7.74
C SER A 232 -18.69 -1.57 9.26
N ALA A 233 -17.51 -1.19 9.74
CA ALA A 233 -17.23 -1.02 11.16
C ALA A 233 -18.08 0.11 11.80
N LEU A 234 -18.24 1.24 11.11
CA LEU A 234 -19.07 2.36 11.55
C LEU A 234 -20.55 1.98 11.66
N ASN A 235 -21.06 1.15 10.75
CA ASN A 235 -22.47 0.74 10.69
C ASN A 235 -22.79 -0.56 11.45
N ALA A 236 -21.78 -1.30 11.93
CA ALA A 236 -22.00 -2.51 12.70
C ALA A 236 -22.87 -2.25 13.94
N LYS A 237 -23.90 -3.05 14.17
CA LYS A 237 -24.76 -2.89 15.36
C LYS A 237 -23.98 -3.20 16.63
N GLY A 238 -24.17 -2.37 17.65
CA GLY A 238 -23.52 -2.52 18.93
C GLY A 238 -24.05 -3.70 19.69
N GLN A 239 -23.22 -4.72 19.90
CA GLN A 239 -23.63 -5.92 20.64
C GLN A 239 -23.65 -5.72 22.16
N LYS A 240 -23.05 -4.64 22.67
CA LYS A 240 -22.83 -4.43 24.11
C LYS A 240 -23.27 -3.04 24.57
N LYS A 241 -23.91 -3.00 25.74
CA LYS A 241 -24.22 -1.74 26.46
C LYS A 241 -22.97 -1.05 27.04
N SER A 242 -21.87 -1.80 27.21
CA SER A 242 -20.57 -1.28 27.61
C SER A 242 -19.79 -0.73 26.42
N LEU A 243 -18.71 0.00 26.70
CA LEU A 243 -17.71 0.31 25.68
C LEU A 243 -17.19 -0.97 25.03
N HIS A 244 -17.07 -0.94 23.71
CA HIS A 244 -16.50 -2.02 22.91
C HIS A 244 -15.90 -1.47 21.63
N THR A 245 -15.06 -2.26 20.97
CA THR A 245 -14.45 -1.90 19.69
C THR A 245 -15.10 -2.66 18.55
N VAL A 246 -15.08 -2.06 17.36
CA VAL A 246 -15.26 -2.73 16.08
C VAL A 246 -14.10 -2.28 15.19
N SER A 247 -13.29 -3.23 14.75
CA SER A 247 -12.12 -2.97 13.91
C SER A 247 -12.46 -3.03 12.41
N ALA A 248 -11.71 -2.27 11.64
CA ALA A 248 -11.62 -2.30 10.19
C ALA A 248 -10.14 -2.28 9.84
N GLN A 249 -9.65 -3.33 9.17
CA GLN A 249 -8.23 -3.47 8.84
C GLN A 249 -8.07 -3.60 7.32
N THR A 250 -7.10 -2.88 6.76
CA THR A 250 -6.56 -3.12 5.40
C THR A 250 -5.06 -3.08 5.51
N GLY A 251 -4.34 -4.08 5.00
CA GLY A 251 -2.87 -4.07 5.03
C GLY A 251 -2.28 -3.51 6.32
N ASP A 252 -1.62 -2.35 6.21
CA ASP A 252 -0.88 -1.66 7.26
C ASP A 252 -1.66 -0.65 8.09
N ASP A 253 -2.93 -0.42 7.74
CA ASP A 253 -3.85 0.47 8.44
C ASP A 253 -4.87 -0.34 9.27
N LEU A 254 -4.96 -0.01 10.56
CA LEU A 254 -5.99 -0.48 11.48
C LEU A 254 -6.84 0.70 11.94
N PHE A 255 -8.14 0.60 11.69
CA PHE A 255 -9.14 1.50 12.24
C PHE A 255 -9.94 0.80 13.33
N VAL A 256 -10.10 1.45 14.47
CA VAL A 256 -10.89 0.95 15.58
C VAL A 256 -11.99 1.94 15.92
N VAL A 257 -13.24 1.55 15.71
CA VAL A 257 -14.42 2.31 16.12
C VAL A 257 -14.78 1.92 17.55
N ILE A 258 -14.74 2.88 18.47
CA ILE A 258 -15.17 2.69 19.86
C ILE A 258 -16.65 3.04 19.96
N LYS A 259 -17.43 2.07 20.44
CA LYS A 259 -18.89 2.12 20.50
C LYS A 259 -19.44 1.90 21.90
N LYS A 260 -20.63 2.44 22.15
CA LYS A 260 -21.47 2.12 23.32
C LYS A 260 -22.91 1.90 22.85
N GLY A 261 -23.39 0.66 22.85
CA GLY A 261 -24.55 0.31 22.02
C GLY A 261 -24.26 0.70 20.57
N ASP A 262 -25.24 1.27 19.87
CA ASP A 262 -25.11 1.69 18.46
C ASP A 262 -24.40 3.05 18.28
N GLU A 263 -24.02 3.73 19.36
CA GLU A 263 -23.39 5.05 19.29
C GLU A 263 -21.88 4.95 18.99
N ASN A 264 -21.43 5.65 17.94
CA ASN A 264 -20.01 5.85 17.60
C ASN A 264 -19.40 6.96 18.46
N LEU A 265 -18.54 6.60 19.41
CA LEU A 265 -17.94 7.56 20.35
C LEU A 265 -16.58 8.08 19.87
N ARG A 266 -15.77 7.21 19.26
CA ARG A 266 -14.42 7.56 18.81
C ARG A 266 -14.01 6.68 17.64
N LEU A 267 -13.24 7.22 16.71
CA LEU A 267 -12.50 6.44 15.72
C LEU A 267 -11.01 6.57 16.01
N VAL A 268 -10.32 5.46 16.22
CA VAL A 268 -8.86 5.40 16.34
C VAL A 268 -8.32 4.93 15.00
N GLY A 269 -7.48 5.73 14.34
CA GLY A 269 -6.64 5.29 13.23
C GLY A 269 -5.26 4.91 13.78
N ALA A 270 -4.81 3.70 13.48
CA ALA A 270 -3.52 3.17 13.86
C ALA A 270 -2.80 2.65 12.61
N ASP A 271 -1.50 2.92 12.50
CA ASP A 271 -0.67 2.43 11.40
C ASP A 271 0.62 1.76 11.91
N ALA A 272 1.09 0.73 11.21
CA ALA A 272 2.35 0.08 11.53
C ALA A 272 3.51 0.93 11.01
N ARG A 273 4.22 1.62 11.91
CA ARG A 273 5.46 2.32 11.57
C ARG A 273 6.56 1.30 11.27
N GLY A 274 7.32 1.60 10.23
CA GLY A 274 8.46 0.77 9.84
C GLY A 274 8.08 -0.43 8.99
N LEU A 275 6.80 -0.66 8.66
CA LEU A 275 6.43 -1.77 7.76
C LEU A 275 7.23 -1.74 6.45
N GLY A 276 7.38 -0.56 5.83
CA GLY A 276 8.19 -0.47 4.63
C GLY A 276 9.68 -0.76 4.85
N ARG A 277 10.23 -0.45 6.04
CA ARG A 277 11.59 -0.84 6.42
C ARG A 277 11.67 -2.36 6.54
N VAL A 278 10.73 -2.98 7.25
CA VAL A 278 10.65 -4.44 7.40
C VAL A 278 10.49 -5.11 6.04
N ASN A 279 9.52 -4.70 5.22
CA ASN A 279 9.30 -5.23 3.87
C ASN A 279 10.58 -5.24 3.02
N MET A 280 11.34 -4.14 3.04
CA MET A 280 12.58 -4.03 2.26
C MET A 280 13.74 -4.82 2.87
N LEU A 281 13.84 -4.89 4.21
CA LEU A 281 14.86 -5.69 4.90
C LEU A 281 14.62 -7.18 4.74
N THR A 282 13.38 -7.66 4.87
CA THR A 282 13.05 -9.06 4.63
C THR A 282 13.26 -9.41 3.17
N ARG A 283 12.88 -8.53 2.23
CA ARG A 283 13.19 -8.74 0.81
C ARG A 283 14.69 -8.82 0.56
N PHE A 284 15.47 -7.97 1.23
CA PHE A 284 16.92 -8.09 1.18
C PHE A 284 17.40 -9.46 1.69
N GLN A 285 16.87 -9.96 2.81
CA GLN A 285 17.26 -11.25 3.36
C GLN A 285 16.96 -12.42 2.42
N GLU A 286 15.77 -12.44 1.81
CA GLU A 286 15.37 -13.49 0.85
C GLU A 286 16.28 -13.47 -0.40
N PHE A 287 16.44 -12.29 -1.02
CA PHE A 287 17.24 -12.16 -2.24
C PHE A 287 18.74 -12.34 -1.98
N ALA A 288 19.27 -11.81 -0.88
CA ALA A 288 20.68 -11.97 -0.52
C ALA A 288 21.00 -13.43 -0.20
N SER A 289 20.12 -14.13 0.53
CA SER A 289 20.34 -15.54 0.86
C SER A 289 20.35 -16.39 -0.42
N HIS A 290 19.38 -16.18 -1.31
CA HIS A 290 19.34 -16.85 -2.61
C HIS A 290 20.61 -16.59 -3.46
N MET A 291 21.05 -15.33 -3.57
CA MET A 291 22.26 -15.00 -4.34
C MET A 291 23.56 -15.53 -3.70
N LEU A 292 23.61 -15.68 -2.37
CA LEU A 292 24.79 -16.19 -1.65
C LEU A 292 24.95 -17.70 -1.76
N ASP A 293 23.85 -18.42 -2.00
CA ASP A 293 23.87 -19.87 -2.21
C ASP A 293 24.40 -20.26 -3.62
N GLY A 294 24.76 -19.25 -4.43
CA GLY A 294 25.37 -19.42 -5.76
C GLY A 294 24.34 -19.47 -6.90
N ASP A 295 23.07 -19.36 -6.57
CA ASP A 295 21.98 -19.40 -7.54
C ASP A 295 21.87 -18.05 -8.27
N ASP A 296 21.73 -18.13 -9.60
CA ASP A 296 21.26 -17.01 -10.41
C ASP A 296 19.73 -17.01 -10.42
N ILE A 297 19.13 -15.82 -10.48
CA ILE A 297 17.68 -15.71 -10.66
C ILE A 297 17.38 -16.04 -12.13
N ASP A 298 16.80 -17.21 -12.38
CA ASP A 298 16.66 -17.77 -13.72
C ASP A 298 15.32 -17.43 -14.40
N SER A 299 14.36 -16.88 -13.63
CA SER A 299 13.04 -16.54 -14.15
C SER A 299 12.35 -15.44 -13.33
N MET A 300 11.30 -14.85 -13.91
CA MET A 300 10.44 -13.93 -13.16
C MET A 300 9.63 -14.65 -12.08
N ASP A 301 9.23 -15.91 -12.28
CA ASP A 301 8.50 -16.69 -11.28
C ASP A 301 9.30 -16.85 -9.98
N GLU A 302 10.63 -16.98 -10.09
CA GLU A 302 11.54 -16.99 -8.97
C GLU A 302 11.62 -15.63 -8.24
N VAL A 303 11.69 -14.52 -8.99
CA VAL A 303 11.58 -13.16 -8.41
C VAL A 303 10.29 -13.02 -7.61
N PHE A 304 9.15 -13.47 -8.17
CA PHE A 304 7.86 -13.41 -7.47
C PHE A 304 7.85 -14.27 -6.23
N LYS A 305 8.39 -15.51 -6.29
CA LYS A 305 8.48 -16.40 -5.13
C LYS A 305 9.27 -15.78 -3.98
N LEU A 306 10.43 -15.19 -4.27
CA LEU A 306 11.26 -14.51 -3.26
C LEU A 306 10.55 -13.28 -2.67
N SER A 307 9.89 -12.47 -3.51
CA SER A 307 9.12 -11.32 -3.04
C SER A 307 7.86 -11.71 -2.25
N GLU A 308 7.17 -12.80 -2.61
CA GLU A 308 6.03 -13.35 -1.86
C GLU A 308 6.48 -13.86 -0.49
N SER A 309 7.61 -14.58 -0.43
CA SER A 309 8.21 -15.04 0.83
C SER A 309 8.51 -13.87 1.77
N ALA A 310 9.14 -12.82 1.23
CA ALA A 310 9.47 -11.62 2.00
C ALA A 310 8.25 -10.89 2.57
N ILE A 311 7.18 -10.77 1.78
CA ILE A 311 5.96 -10.08 2.23
C ILE A 311 5.25 -10.88 3.33
N LYS A 312 5.17 -12.21 3.21
CA LYS A 312 4.51 -13.06 4.24
C LYS A 312 5.09 -12.89 5.63
N ILE A 313 6.41 -12.73 5.75
CA ILE A 313 7.08 -12.54 7.04
C ILE A 313 6.70 -11.16 7.63
N ALA A 314 6.80 -10.11 6.81
CA ALA A 314 6.44 -8.76 7.26
C ALA A 314 4.96 -8.65 7.63
N ASP A 315 4.09 -9.34 6.90
CA ASP A 315 2.66 -9.43 7.18
C ASP A 315 2.38 -10.12 8.51
N ALA A 316 3.03 -11.25 8.78
CA ALA A 316 2.85 -11.96 10.04
C ALA A 316 3.24 -11.09 11.24
N MET A 317 4.33 -10.31 11.11
CA MET A 317 4.74 -9.34 12.14
C MET A 317 3.71 -8.22 12.31
N MET A 318 3.21 -7.66 11.20
CA MET A 318 2.20 -6.61 11.19
C MET A 318 0.88 -7.07 11.81
N GLU A 319 0.38 -8.24 11.41
CA GLU A 319 -0.86 -8.83 11.93
C GLU A 319 -0.74 -9.10 13.43
N THR A 320 0.39 -9.64 13.87
CA THR A 320 0.68 -9.87 15.29
C THR A 320 0.68 -8.55 16.07
N SER A 321 1.29 -7.52 15.50
CA SER A 321 1.37 -6.17 16.08
C SER A 321 -0.01 -5.52 16.22
N MET A 322 -0.82 -5.56 15.16
CA MET A 322 -2.18 -5.01 15.14
C MET A 322 -3.10 -5.73 16.12
N LYS A 323 -3.06 -7.07 16.14
CA LYS A 323 -3.82 -7.88 17.11
C LYS A 323 -3.41 -7.55 18.54
N LYS A 324 -2.11 -7.46 18.82
CA LYS A 324 -1.60 -7.11 20.15
C LYS A 324 -2.05 -5.72 20.59
N TYR A 325 -2.03 -4.74 19.68
CA TYR A 325 -2.53 -3.39 19.93
C TYR A 325 -4.02 -3.39 20.24
N GLU A 326 -4.84 -4.07 19.43
CA GLU A 326 -6.28 -4.19 19.65
C GLU A 326 -6.62 -4.90 20.97
N GLU A 327 -5.88 -5.95 21.34
CA GLU A 327 -6.04 -6.64 22.62
C GLU A 327 -5.79 -5.73 23.82
N ILE A 328 -4.71 -4.95 23.77
CA ILE A 328 -4.37 -3.99 24.84
C ILE A 328 -5.46 -2.90 24.91
N LEU A 329 -5.87 -2.37 23.77
CA LEU A 329 -6.92 -1.37 23.67
C LEU A 329 -8.23 -1.87 24.29
N ASN A 330 -8.66 -3.09 23.94
CA ASN A 330 -9.87 -3.70 24.49
C ASN A 330 -9.81 -3.90 26.01
N LYS A 331 -8.64 -4.25 26.55
CA LYS A 331 -8.42 -4.39 28.00
C LYS A 331 -8.58 -3.06 28.73
N GLU A 332 -8.01 -1.98 28.20
CA GLU A 332 -8.13 -0.65 28.81
C GLU A 332 -9.57 -0.11 28.69
N LEU A 333 -10.23 -0.31 27.55
CA LEU A 333 -11.60 0.18 27.32
C LEU A 333 -12.66 -0.57 28.15
N ARG A 334 -12.41 -1.82 28.52
CA ARG A 334 -13.36 -2.64 29.31
C ARG A 334 -13.80 -1.98 30.61
N PHE A 335 -12.90 -1.22 31.23
CA PHE A 335 -13.14 -0.55 32.52
C PHE A 335 -13.28 0.97 32.39
N ALA A 336 -13.15 1.50 31.17
CA ALA A 336 -13.26 2.92 30.90
C ALA A 336 -14.72 3.37 30.87
N ARG A 337 -14.92 4.66 31.11
CA ARG A 337 -16.19 5.36 30.86
C ARG A 337 -16.01 6.32 29.68
N PRO A 338 -17.09 6.71 28.98
CA PRO A 338 -17.01 7.67 27.87
C PRO A 338 -16.21 8.94 28.21
N GLU A 339 -16.36 9.43 29.45
CA GLU A 339 -15.67 10.64 29.93
C GLU A 339 -14.14 10.48 30.03
N ASN A 340 -13.63 9.25 30.15
CA ASN A 340 -12.21 8.94 30.36
C ASN A 340 -11.57 8.24 29.15
N LEU A 341 -12.18 8.35 27.97
CA LEU A 341 -11.71 7.67 26.75
C LEU A 341 -10.28 8.08 26.38
N ASP A 342 -9.93 9.36 26.50
CA ASP A 342 -8.58 9.82 26.15
C ASP A 342 -7.52 9.21 27.05
N GLU A 343 -7.76 9.15 28.36
CA GLU A 343 -6.85 8.53 29.32
C GLU A 343 -6.71 7.02 29.05
N ALA A 344 -7.80 6.34 28.74
CA ALA A 344 -7.77 4.90 28.41
C ALA A 344 -6.96 4.63 27.14
N LEU A 345 -7.08 5.50 26.15
CA LEU A 345 -6.34 5.38 24.89
C LEU A 345 -4.86 5.68 25.05
N GLU A 346 -4.51 6.72 25.82
CA GLU A 346 -3.12 7.03 26.17
C GLU A 346 -2.46 5.86 26.91
N LYS A 347 -3.17 5.25 27.88
CA LYS A 347 -2.70 4.05 28.60
C LYS A 347 -2.52 2.85 27.66
N ALA A 348 -3.45 2.63 26.74
CA ALA A 348 -3.36 1.53 25.79
C ALA A 348 -2.11 1.68 24.90
N HIS A 349 -1.88 2.89 24.37
CA HIS A 349 -0.71 3.17 23.55
C HIS A 349 0.61 3.05 24.34
N ALA A 350 0.67 3.57 25.57
CA ALA A 350 1.85 3.43 26.42
C ALA A 350 2.17 1.95 26.74
N LYS A 351 1.15 1.15 27.05
CA LYS A 351 1.31 -0.30 27.31
C LYS A 351 1.77 -1.06 26.07
N TYR A 352 1.28 -0.68 24.89
CA TYR A 352 1.75 -1.27 23.64
C TYR A 352 3.22 -0.94 23.39
N ASN A 353 3.63 0.32 23.55
CA ASN A 353 5.02 0.72 23.33
C ASN A 353 6.00 -0.01 24.28
N LEU A 354 5.60 -0.26 25.53
CA LEU A 354 6.37 -1.10 26.44
C LEU A 354 6.45 -2.57 25.97
N ALA A 355 5.34 -3.15 25.50
CA ALA A 355 5.38 -4.50 24.95
C ALA A 355 6.27 -4.59 23.71
N GLN A 356 6.24 -3.55 22.87
CA GLN A 356 7.03 -3.46 21.65
C GLN A 356 8.54 -3.34 21.91
N SER A 357 8.95 -2.66 22.99
CA SER A 357 10.38 -2.60 23.36
C SER A 357 10.93 -3.95 23.81
N ASP A 358 10.06 -4.85 24.28
CA ASP A 358 10.44 -6.15 24.84
C ASP A 358 10.36 -7.29 23.79
N ASP A 359 9.70 -7.07 22.66
CA ASP A 359 9.50 -8.08 21.61
C ASP A 359 9.88 -7.53 20.23
N ILE A 360 10.98 -8.04 19.68
CA ILE A 360 11.52 -7.67 18.36
C ILE A 360 10.55 -7.99 17.20
N ASN A 361 9.54 -8.82 17.43
CA ASN A 361 8.54 -9.18 16.42
C ASN A 361 7.37 -8.20 16.38
N LEU A 362 7.29 -7.28 17.33
CA LEU A 362 6.29 -6.23 17.34
C LEU A 362 6.80 -4.99 16.62
N MET A 363 6.03 -4.54 15.64
CA MET A 363 6.21 -3.27 14.96
C MET A 363 5.77 -2.13 15.88
N GLN A 364 6.42 -0.97 15.73
CA GLN A 364 5.93 0.24 16.36
C GLN A 364 4.58 0.61 15.72
N ILE A 365 3.58 0.90 16.54
CA ILE A 365 2.28 1.37 16.08
C ILE A 365 2.23 2.86 16.34
N ARG A 366 1.79 3.66 15.36
CA ARG A 366 1.36 5.04 15.64
C ARG A 366 -0.15 5.02 15.66
N ALA A 367 -0.74 5.81 16.54
CA ALA A 367 -2.18 5.88 16.63
C ALA A 367 -2.63 7.28 16.98
N GLY A 368 -3.80 7.63 16.48
CA GLY A 368 -4.54 8.77 16.98
C GLY A 368 -6.03 8.63 16.71
N ALA A 369 -6.83 9.48 17.34
CA ALA A 369 -8.27 9.31 17.36
C ALA A 369 -9.05 10.53 16.83
N LEU A 370 -10.35 10.38 16.64
CA LEU A 370 -11.24 11.44 16.19
C LEU A 370 -12.50 11.45 17.06
N ASP A 371 -12.85 12.61 17.61
CA ASP A 371 -13.96 12.77 18.55
C ASP A 371 -15.34 12.66 17.90
N LYS A 372 -15.44 12.97 16.61
CA LYS A 372 -16.69 12.94 15.84
C LYS A 372 -16.47 12.28 14.50
N CYS A 373 -17.15 11.15 14.29
CA CYS A 373 -17.28 10.49 13.00
C CYS A 373 -18.49 11.11 12.27
N ASN A 374 -18.26 11.91 11.25
CA ASN A 374 -19.33 12.38 10.38
C ASN A 374 -19.68 11.28 9.37
N LYS A 375 -20.90 11.32 8.79
CA LYS A 375 -21.33 10.37 7.75
C LYS A 375 -20.68 10.62 6.38
N ASN A 376 -19.97 11.75 6.21
CA ASN A 376 -19.28 12.06 4.96
C ASN A 376 -17.91 11.38 4.95
N GLN A 377 -17.81 10.30 4.20
CA GLN A 377 -16.65 9.43 4.13
C GLN A 377 -15.40 10.11 3.54
N ALA A 378 -15.54 10.91 2.48
CA ALA A 378 -14.41 11.65 1.91
C ALA A 378 -13.81 12.64 2.93
N GLN A 379 -14.66 13.32 3.70
CA GLN A 379 -14.21 14.20 4.78
C GLN A 379 -13.55 13.42 5.93
N LEU A 380 -14.05 12.23 6.27
CA LEU A 380 -13.46 11.37 7.28
C LEU A 380 -12.04 10.92 6.87
N MET A 381 -11.88 10.41 5.64
CA MET A 381 -10.59 10.00 5.10
C MET A 381 -9.59 11.15 5.02
N ASN A 382 -10.04 12.35 4.62
CA ASN A 382 -9.18 13.53 4.63
C ASN A 382 -8.73 13.92 6.05
N ARG A 383 -9.60 13.78 7.06
CA ARG A 383 -9.23 14.05 8.47
C ARG A 383 -8.26 13.02 9.01
N ILE A 384 -8.42 11.75 8.66
CA ILE A 384 -7.47 10.67 8.98
C ILE A 384 -6.11 10.96 8.33
N GLY A 385 -6.09 11.28 7.03
CA GLY A 385 -4.86 11.62 6.31
C GLY A 385 -4.13 12.81 6.93
N ALA A 386 -4.88 13.85 7.35
CA ALA A 386 -4.32 15.00 8.05
C ALA A 386 -3.73 14.62 9.42
N LEU A 387 -4.38 13.73 10.17
CA LEU A 387 -3.88 13.22 11.45
C LEU A 387 -2.57 12.43 11.25
N HIS A 388 -2.52 11.49 10.29
CA HIS A 388 -1.31 10.75 9.97
C HIS A 388 -0.16 11.68 9.51
N LYS A 389 -0.46 12.70 8.70
CA LYS A 389 0.54 13.70 8.28
C LYS A 389 1.12 14.47 9.47
N ARG A 390 0.26 14.91 10.40
CA ARG A 390 0.71 15.63 11.60
C ARG A 390 1.54 14.73 12.52
N LEU A 391 1.13 13.48 12.76
CA LEU A 391 1.93 12.52 13.52
C LEU A 391 3.34 12.36 12.92
N LYS A 392 3.44 12.19 11.60
CA LYS A 392 4.74 12.12 10.90
C LYS A 392 5.58 13.39 11.06
N MET A 393 4.96 14.57 11.06
CA MET A 393 5.68 15.84 11.29
C MET A 393 6.26 15.91 12.71
N LEU A 394 5.53 15.44 13.72
CA LEU A 394 6.01 15.42 15.10
C LEU A 394 7.17 14.48 15.30
N GLU A 395 7.11 13.31 14.67
CA GLU A 395 8.22 12.36 14.65
C GLU A 395 9.47 12.98 13.99
N GLY A 396 9.30 13.68 12.86
CA GLY A 396 10.37 14.41 12.20
C GLY A 396 10.99 15.52 13.07
N ALA A 397 10.24 16.04 14.05
CA ALA A 397 10.71 17.00 15.04
C ALA A 397 11.32 16.34 16.30
N GLY A 398 11.53 15.01 16.30
CA GLY A 398 12.10 14.26 17.42
C GLY A 398 11.11 13.91 18.53
N ILE A 399 9.80 14.03 18.28
CA ILE A 399 8.75 13.61 19.20
C ILE A 399 8.34 12.18 18.86
N GLU A 400 9.09 11.21 19.37
CA GLU A 400 8.78 9.79 19.20
C GLU A 400 7.64 9.34 20.12
N ASN A 401 6.95 8.25 19.76
CA ASN A 401 5.84 7.66 20.53
C ASN A 401 4.66 8.62 20.79
N ALA A 402 4.44 9.56 19.87
CA ALA A 402 3.32 10.50 19.96
C ALA A 402 1.99 9.77 19.72
N TYR A 403 1.13 9.74 20.73
CA TYR A 403 -0.29 9.39 20.59
C TYR A 403 -1.09 10.66 20.29
N GLY A 404 -1.80 10.68 19.17
CA GLY A 404 -2.68 11.80 18.80
C GLY A 404 -4.10 11.58 19.29
N SER A 405 -4.40 11.84 20.56
CA SER A 405 -5.72 11.57 21.18
C SER A 405 -6.91 12.18 20.46
N SER A 406 -6.71 13.29 19.74
CA SER A 406 -7.54 13.69 18.61
C SER A 406 -6.82 14.76 17.78
N CYS A 407 -7.44 15.33 16.73
CA CYS A 407 -6.94 16.62 16.20
C CYS A 407 -6.74 17.65 17.33
N LEU A 408 -7.54 17.56 18.41
CA LEU A 408 -7.47 18.37 19.63
C LEU A 408 -6.48 17.81 20.66
N GLY A 409 -6.39 16.49 20.84
CA GLY A 409 -5.42 15.87 21.77
C GLY A 409 -3.97 16.01 21.31
N LEU A 410 -3.75 15.97 19.99
CA LEU A 410 -2.48 16.28 19.36
C LEU A 410 -2.11 17.76 19.55
N GLU A 411 -3.07 18.67 19.34
CA GLU A 411 -2.92 20.11 19.61
C GLU A 411 -2.63 20.38 21.09
N LEU A 412 -3.26 19.64 22.01
CA LEU A 412 -3.01 19.75 23.45
C LEU A 412 -1.60 19.23 23.83
N GLN A 413 -1.13 18.13 23.22
CA GLN A 413 0.24 17.66 23.43
C GLN A 413 1.27 18.61 22.83
N LEU A 414 0.98 19.20 21.67
CA LEU A 414 1.81 20.23 21.04
C LEU A 414 1.92 21.46 21.94
N LEU A 415 0.79 21.98 22.41
CA LEU A 415 0.73 23.07 23.38
C LEU A 415 1.48 22.74 24.68
N ARG A 416 1.31 21.53 25.22
CA ARG A 416 2.04 21.07 26.42
C ARG A 416 3.55 20.95 26.21
N LYS A 417 3.99 20.70 24.99
CA LYS A 417 5.41 20.60 24.60
C LYS A 417 5.97 21.90 24.00
N GLY A 418 5.19 22.99 23.99
CA GLY A 418 5.61 24.30 23.49
C GLY A 418 5.75 24.40 21.97
N LEU A 419 5.12 23.49 21.23
CA LEU A 419 5.15 23.42 19.77
C LEU A 419 3.77 23.84 19.24
N LYS A 420 3.74 24.58 18.13
CA LYS A 420 2.49 25.07 17.49
C LYS A 420 2.13 24.24 16.28
#